data_AF-A0A0V8DM50-F1
#
_entry.id   AF-A0A0V8DM50-F1
#
_cell.length_a   1.000
_cell.length_b   1.000
_cell.length_c   1.000
_cell.angle_alpha   90.00
_cell.angle_beta   90.00
_cell.angle_gamma   90.00
#
_symmetry.space_group_name_H-M   'P 1'
#
loop_
_entity.id
_entity.type
_entity.pdbx_description
1 polymer ?
#
loop_
_entity_poly.entity_id
_entity_poly.type
_entity_poly.pdbx_seq_one_letter_code
_entity_poly.pdbx_strand_id
1 'polypeptide(L)'
;MEIEKKLLDDFYAFVKIKAEKIWLHWNMRDSSFGFGALELRYKILDGTPTIIDNDKKIDIGHLFKQYYGGDYIGNPHIQKLLEKNEFNDKNFLNGAQEAAAFDKKEYVKLSLSTSSKVNLFSSFITYAVNGNLLTDTSKLKMRGTNISGLYSTFEESRFGKMVIGLILMIIGGVIGAIISNLI
;
A
#
# COMPACT_ATOMS: atom_id res chain seq x y z
N MET A 1 -26.24 -20.50 -7.10
CA MET A 1 -25.07 -21.22 -7.66
C MET A 1 -24.72 -20.71 -9.05
N GLU A 2 -25.66 -20.57 -9.99
CA GLU A 2 -25.35 -20.04 -11.34
C GLU A 2 -24.73 -18.64 -11.35
N ILE A 3 -25.27 -17.69 -10.57
CA ILE A 3 -24.72 -16.32 -10.48
C ILE A 3 -23.29 -16.30 -9.94
N GLU A 4 -23.02 -17.11 -8.91
CA GLU A 4 -21.69 -17.21 -8.30
C GLU A 4 -20.68 -17.79 -9.29
N LYS A 5 -21.06 -18.89 -9.97
CA LYS A 5 -20.23 -19.48 -11.01
C LYS A 5 -19.94 -18.47 -12.11
N LYS A 6 -20.95 -17.74 -12.60
CA LYS A 6 -20.76 -16.70 -13.61
C LYS A 6 -19.78 -15.61 -13.15
N LEU A 7 -19.87 -15.17 -11.91
CA LEU A 7 -18.95 -14.16 -11.36
C LEU A 7 -17.50 -14.68 -11.33
N LEU A 8 -17.30 -15.96 -11.00
CA LEU A 8 -15.99 -16.59 -11.03
C LEU A 8 -15.51 -16.85 -12.47
N ASP A 9 -16.40 -17.23 -13.40
CA ASP A 9 -16.08 -17.33 -14.83
C ASP A 9 -15.53 -15.99 -15.33
N ASP A 10 -16.24 -14.89 -15.05
CA ASP A 10 -15.86 -13.53 -15.45
C ASP A 10 -14.53 -13.09 -14.78
N PHE A 11 -14.36 -13.39 -13.49
CA PHE A 11 -13.11 -13.10 -12.76
C PHE A 11 -11.91 -13.86 -13.34
N TYR A 12 -12.02 -15.18 -13.54
CA TYR A 12 -10.89 -15.98 -14.05
C TYR A 12 -10.60 -15.74 -15.53
N ALA A 13 -11.60 -15.32 -16.32
CA ALA A 13 -11.39 -14.81 -17.67
C ALA A 13 -10.55 -13.50 -17.64
N PHE A 14 -10.87 -12.59 -16.72
CA PHE A 14 -10.09 -11.37 -16.51
C PHE A 14 -8.66 -11.69 -16.05
N VAL A 15 -8.50 -12.63 -15.10
CA VAL A 15 -7.19 -13.10 -14.64
C VAL A 15 -6.35 -13.62 -15.80
N LYS A 16 -6.92 -14.45 -16.67
CA LYS A 16 -6.23 -15.01 -17.84
C LYS A 16 -5.71 -13.92 -18.78
N ILE A 17 -6.51 -12.89 -19.04
CA ILE A 17 -6.12 -11.76 -19.90
C ILE A 17 -5.01 -10.90 -19.25
N LYS A 18 -4.96 -10.86 -17.92
CA LYS A 18 -4.03 -10.02 -17.14
C LYS A 18 -2.97 -10.85 -16.39
N ALA A 19 -2.67 -12.05 -16.85
CA ALA A 19 -1.77 -12.98 -16.17
C ALA A 19 -0.34 -12.45 -15.99
N GLU A 20 0.12 -11.54 -16.84
CA GLU A 20 1.45 -10.91 -16.74
C GLU A 20 1.49 -9.64 -15.87
N LYS A 21 0.36 -9.24 -15.28
CA LYS A 21 0.30 -8.06 -14.41
C LYS A 21 0.59 -8.44 -12.96
N ILE A 22 1.03 -7.44 -12.20
CA ILE A 22 1.15 -7.53 -10.75
C ILE A 22 -0.24 -7.37 -10.13
N TRP A 23 -0.58 -8.28 -9.22
CA TRP A 23 -1.84 -8.35 -8.50
C TRP A 23 -1.64 -7.83 -7.09
N LEU A 24 -1.98 -6.56 -6.92
CA LEU A 24 -2.01 -5.90 -5.62
C LEU A 24 -3.26 -6.36 -4.86
N HIS A 25 -3.09 -6.82 -3.63
CA HIS A 25 -4.20 -7.30 -2.81
C HIS A 25 -4.00 -6.95 -1.33
N TRP A 26 -5.07 -7.08 -0.54
CA TRP A 26 -5.00 -6.87 0.91
C TRP A 26 -5.26 -8.18 1.64
N ASN A 27 -4.22 -8.78 2.20
CA ASN A 27 -4.32 -9.95 3.08
C ASN A 27 -5.05 -11.18 2.48
N MET A 28 -5.01 -11.38 1.15
CA MET A 28 -5.68 -12.50 0.44
C MET A 28 -4.82 -13.77 0.30
N ARG A 29 -3.89 -13.99 1.23
CA ARG A 29 -2.95 -15.14 1.22
C ARG A 29 -3.49 -16.38 1.94
N ASP A 30 -4.57 -16.24 2.70
CA ASP A 30 -5.10 -17.30 3.53
C ASP A 30 -5.82 -18.38 2.69
N SER A 31 -5.76 -19.63 3.14
CA SER A 31 -6.44 -20.74 2.47
C SER A 31 -7.95 -20.76 2.71
N SER A 32 -8.41 -20.19 3.83
CA SER A 32 -9.82 -20.07 4.20
C SER A 32 -10.49 -18.84 3.60
N PHE A 33 -9.71 -17.80 3.28
CA PHE A 33 -10.17 -16.59 2.59
C PHE A 33 -9.07 -16.03 1.68
N GLY A 34 -9.39 -15.70 0.42
CA GLY A 34 -8.41 -15.15 -0.53
C GLY A 34 -8.33 -15.93 -1.83
N PHE A 35 -7.20 -15.84 -2.53
CA PHE A 35 -7.04 -16.45 -3.85
C PHE A 35 -7.24 -17.96 -3.83
N GLY A 36 -6.61 -18.67 -2.88
CA GLY A 36 -6.77 -20.12 -2.75
C GLY A 36 -8.21 -20.55 -2.47
N ALA A 37 -8.93 -19.78 -1.64
CA ALA A 37 -10.35 -20.04 -1.36
C ALA A 37 -11.23 -19.84 -2.62
N LEU A 38 -10.96 -18.79 -3.41
CA LEU A 38 -11.65 -18.56 -4.69
C LEU A 38 -11.38 -19.68 -5.70
N GLU A 39 -10.12 -20.14 -5.77
CA GLU A 39 -9.71 -21.22 -6.67
C GLU A 39 -10.42 -22.53 -6.32
N LEU A 40 -10.45 -22.88 -5.03
CA LEU A 40 -11.17 -24.05 -4.54
C LEU A 40 -12.68 -23.91 -4.80
N ARG A 41 -13.26 -22.74 -4.53
CA ARG A 41 -14.69 -22.50 -4.74
C ARG A 41 -15.08 -22.65 -6.20
N TYR A 42 -14.27 -22.13 -7.12
CA TYR A 42 -14.53 -22.25 -8.55
C TYR A 42 -14.43 -23.70 -9.04
N LYS A 43 -13.46 -24.48 -8.54
CA LYS A 43 -13.36 -25.92 -8.82
C LYS A 43 -14.60 -26.70 -8.34
N ILE A 44 -15.15 -26.36 -7.18
CA ILE A 44 -16.40 -26.97 -6.65
C ILE A 44 -17.60 -26.68 -7.56
N LEU A 45 -17.55 -25.56 -8.30
CA LEU A 45 -18.58 -25.17 -9.26
C LEU A 45 -18.25 -25.62 -10.70
N ASP A 46 -17.43 -26.68 -10.84
CA ASP A 46 -16.96 -27.27 -12.11
C ASP A 46 -16.18 -26.29 -13.01
N GLY A 47 -15.61 -25.24 -12.42
CA GLY A 47 -14.75 -24.28 -13.09
C GLY A 47 -13.27 -24.67 -13.09
N THR A 48 -12.49 -24.12 -14.02
CA THR A 48 -11.03 -24.31 -14.06
C THR A 48 -10.34 -22.96 -13.79
N PRO A 49 -9.80 -22.73 -12.57
CA PRO A 49 -9.21 -21.45 -12.22
C PRO A 49 -7.90 -21.22 -12.99
N THR A 50 -7.74 -19.98 -13.48
CA THR A 50 -6.42 -19.48 -13.87
C THR A 50 -5.66 -19.10 -12.61
N ILE A 51 -4.54 -19.76 -12.36
CA ILE A 51 -3.68 -19.48 -11.20
C ILE A 51 -2.86 -18.22 -11.49
N ILE A 52 -2.85 -17.30 -10.53
CA ILE A 52 -1.92 -16.17 -10.53
C ILE A 52 -0.65 -16.64 -9.83
N ASP A 53 0.50 -16.51 -10.49
CA ASP A 53 1.79 -16.88 -9.91
C ASP A 53 2.09 -16.07 -8.64
N ASN A 54 2.74 -16.70 -7.66
CA ASN A 54 2.95 -16.08 -6.35
C ASN A 54 3.90 -14.86 -6.41
N ASP A 55 4.86 -14.85 -7.32
CA ASP A 55 5.75 -13.72 -7.58
C ASP A 55 5.03 -12.51 -8.20
N LYS A 56 3.86 -12.74 -8.81
CA LYS A 56 2.98 -11.69 -9.34
C LYS A 56 1.99 -11.16 -8.30
N LYS A 57 1.92 -11.74 -7.08
CA LYS A 57 1.02 -11.28 -6.01
C LYS A 57 1.78 -10.41 -5.01
N ILE A 58 1.25 -9.23 -4.70
CA ILE A 58 1.81 -8.35 -3.67
C ILE A 58 0.73 -8.02 -2.63
N ASP A 59 1.01 -8.40 -1.38
CA ASP A 59 0.18 -8.05 -0.23
C ASP A 59 0.50 -6.63 0.25
N ILE A 60 -0.38 -5.68 -0.06
CA ILE A 60 -0.25 -4.27 0.34
C ILE A 60 -0.21 -4.15 1.86
N GLY A 61 -1.04 -4.93 2.57
CA GLY A 61 -1.09 -4.88 4.03
C GLY A 61 0.23 -5.33 4.67
N HIS A 62 0.89 -6.32 4.07
CA HIS A 62 2.23 -6.72 4.49
C HIS A 62 3.29 -5.70 4.11
N LEU A 63 3.24 -5.18 2.88
CA LEU A 63 4.17 -4.17 2.38
C LEU A 63 4.16 -2.92 3.25
N PHE A 64 2.99 -2.46 3.67
CA PHE A 64 2.86 -1.31 4.56
C PHE A 64 3.43 -1.57 5.95
N LYS A 65 3.27 -2.78 6.50
CA LYS A 65 3.94 -3.17 7.76
C LYS A 65 5.45 -3.18 7.64
N GLN A 66 6.00 -3.63 6.52
CA GLN A 66 7.44 -3.60 6.28
C GLN A 66 7.95 -2.16 6.12
N TYR A 67 7.21 -1.30 5.42
CA TYR A 67 7.63 0.07 5.12
C TYR A 67 7.43 1.04 6.30
N TYR A 68 6.28 1.00 6.96
CA TYR A 68 5.92 1.92 8.05
C TYR A 68 6.10 1.32 9.46
N GLY A 69 6.40 0.03 9.57
CA GLY A 69 6.48 -0.71 10.84
C GLY A 69 5.17 -1.43 11.21
N GLY A 70 5.26 -2.40 12.12
CA GLY A 70 4.14 -3.27 12.49
C GLY A 70 2.91 -2.53 13.04
N ASP A 71 3.13 -1.46 13.82
CA ASP A 71 2.08 -0.65 14.46
C ASP A 71 1.79 0.65 13.70
N TYR A 72 1.98 0.65 12.37
CA TYR A 72 1.80 1.86 11.56
C TYR A 72 0.39 2.40 11.54
N ILE A 73 -0.60 1.56 11.82
CA ILE A 73 -1.99 1.97 11.92
C ILE A 73 -2.76 0.95 12.76
N GLY A 74 -3.76 1.40 13.51
CA GLY A 74 -4.65 0.52 14.27
C GLY A 74 -5.42 -0.49 13.40
N ASN A 75 -6.08 -1.45 14.06
CA ASN A 75 -6.99 -2.42 13.41
C ASN A 75 -8.45 -1.93 13.48
N PRO A 76 -9.29 -2.20 12.46
CA PRO A 76 -8.95 -2.76 11.15
C PRO A 76 -8.19 -1.76 10.27
N HIS A 77 -7.07 -2.20 9.68
CA HIS A 77 -6.11 -1.31 9.02
C HIS A 77 -6.71 -0.46 7.88
N ILE A 78 -7.55 -1.04 7.01
CA ILE A 78 -8.16 -0.32 5.88
C ILE A 78 -9.04 0.83 6.39
N GLN A 79 -9.90 0.54 7.37
CA GLN A 79 -10.81 1.53 7.95
C GLN A 79 -10.01 2.63 8.67
N LYS A 80 -8.98 2.27 9.44
CA LYS A 80 -8.17 3.25 10.15
C LYS A 80 -7.35 4.13 9.21
N LEU A 81 -6.83 3.59 8.11
CA LEU A 81 -6.17 4.38 7.07
C LEU A 81 -7.14 5.35 6.39
N LEU A 82 -8.35 4.89 6.07
CA LEU A 82 -9.41 5.73 5.52
C LEU A 82 -9.73 6.90 6.45
N GLU A 83 -10.01 6.62 7.73
CA GLU A 83 -10.32 7.61 8.76
C GLU A 83 -9.17 8.62 8.92
N LYS A 84 -7.94 8.13 9.07
CA LYS A 84 -6.77 8.99 9.36
C LYS A 84 -6.38 9.90 8.21
N ASN A 85 -6.58 9.45 6.97
CA ASN A 85 -6.26 10.22 5.77
C ASN A 85 -7.47 11.01 5.24
N GLU A 86 -8.59 11.01 5.98
CA GLU A 86 -9.82 11.73 5.62
C GLU A 86 -10.34 11.37 4.22
N PHE A 87 -10.13 10.13 3.77
CA PHE A 87 -10.67 9.68 2.49
C PHE A 87 -12.18 9.50 2.61
N ASN A 88 -12.93 10.27 1.82
CA ASN A 88 -14.38 10.22 1.82
C ASN A 88 -14.90 9.17 0.83
N ASP A 89 -15.06 7.93 1.30
CA ASP A 89 -15.64 6.85 0.51
C ASP A 89 -17.02 6.44 1.03
N LYS A 90 -18.05 6.92 0.34
CA LYS A 90 -19.47 6.72 0.70
C LYS A 90 -19.93 5.26 0.58
N ASN A 91 -19.21 4.44 -0.19
CA ASN A 91 -19.58 3.05 -0.46
C ASN A 91 -18.77 2.06 0.35
N PHE A 92 -17.82 2.53 1.18
CA PHE A 92 -17.06 1.66 2.05
C PHE A 92 -17.98 0.98 3.06
N LEU A 93 -17.88 -0.35 3.13
CA LEU A 93 -18.53 -1.18 4.13
C LEU A 93 -17.44 -1.93 4.89
N ASN A 94 -17.55 -1.93 6.23
CA ASN A 94 -16.76 -2.83 7.06
C ASN A 94 -17.31 -4.26 7.02
N GLY A 95 -16.57 -5.23 7.55
CA GLY A 95 -16.94 -6.64 7.46
C GLY A 95 -18.31 -6.98 8.05
N ALA A 96 -18.72 -6.33 9.14
CA ALA A 96 -20.05 -6.52 9.73
C ALA A 96 -21.17 -5.97 8.83
N GLN A 97 -20.93 -4.81 8.20
CA GLN A 97 -21.86 -4.22 7.23
C GLN A 97 -21.94 -5.03 5.93
N GLU A 98 -20.84 -5.61 5.45
CA GLU A 98 -20.81 -6.51 4.30
C GLU A 98 -21.59 -7.78 4.58
N ALA A 99 -21.38 -8.42 5.74
CA ALA A 99 -22.15 -9.60 6.14
C ALA A 99 -23.66 -9.29 6.19
N ALA A 100 -24.04 -8.18 6.82
CA ALA A 100 -25.45 -7.78 6.88
C ALA A 100 -26.05 -7.45 5.50
N ALA A 101 -25.28 -6.85 4.60
CA ALA A 101 -25.70 -6.59 3.22
C ALA A 101 -25.85 -7.89 2.42
N PHE A 102 -24.98 -8.87 2.65
CA PHE A 102 -25.06 -10.19 2.06
C PHE A 102 -26.32 -10.95 2.51
N ASP A 103 -26.60 -10.98 3.81
CA ASP A 103 -27.81 -11.62 4.35
C ASP A 103 -29.10 -11.01 3.79
N LYS A 104 -29.09 -9.69 3.55
CA LYS A 104 -30.18 -8.94 2.92
C LYS A 104 -30.22 -9.04 1.40
N LYS A 105 -29.26 -9.75 0.77
CA LYS A 105 -29.12 -9.89 -0.69
C LYS A 105 -28.95 -8.54 -1.40
N GLU A 106 -28.33 -7.56 -0.73
CA GLU A 106 -28.01 -6.22 -1.27
C GLU A 106 -26.77 -6.29 -2.19
N TYR A 107 -26.81 -7.11 -3.25
CA TYR A 107 -25.65 -7.40 -4.09
C TYR A 107 -25.04 -6.16 -4.78
N VAL A 108 -25.88 -5.19 -5.17
CA VAL A 108 -25.40 -3.91 -5.74
C VAL A 108 -24.53 -3.17 -4.74
N LYS A 109 -24.94 -3.14 -3.47
CA LYS A 109 -24.21 -2.46 -2.40
C LYS A 109 -22.89 -3.16 -2.09
N LEU A 110 -22.87 -4.49 -2.11
CA LEU A 110 -21.63 -5.28 -2.01
C LEU A 110 -20.69 -4.97 -3.17
N SER A 111 -21.20 -4.96 -4.41
CA SER A 111 -20.40 -4.63 -5.59
C SER A 111 -19.80 -3.22 -5.52
N LEU A 112 -20.59 -2.23 -5.07
CA LEU A 112 -20.11 -0.86 -4.87
C LEU A 112 -19.04 -0.80 -3.79
N SER A 113 -19.19 -1.57 -2.71
CA SER A 113 -18.19 -1.65 -1.64
C SER A 113 -16.88 -2.29 -2.11
N THR A 114 -16.96 -3.35 -2.92
CA THR A 114 -15.77 -3.97 -3.54
C THR A 114 -15.02 -2.96 -4.41
N SER A 115 -15.71 -2.23 -5.28
CA SER A 115 -15.11 -1.18 -6.11
C SER A 115 -14.49 -0.05 -5.28
N SER A 116 -15.18 0.36 -4.21
CA SER A 116 -14.69 1.32 -3.22
C SER A 116 -13.36 0.88 -2.61
N LYS A 117 -13.26 -0.38 -2.13
CA LYS A 117 -12.01 -0.91 -1.56
C LYS A 117 -10.86 -0.92 -2.56
N VAL A 118 -11.11 -1.28 -3.82
CA VAL A 118 -10.09 -1.22 -4.89
C VAL A 118 -9.61 0.22 -5.11
N ASN A 119 -10.52 1.19 -5.13
CA ASN A 119 -10.16 2.61 -5.25
C ASN A 119 -9.35 3.09 -4.04
N LEU A 120 -9.73 2.69 -2.82
CA LEU A 120 -8.98 3.00 -1.61
C LEU A 120 -7.57 2.44 -1.66
N PHE A 121 -7.38 1.21 -2.13
CA PHE A 121 -6.05 0.61 -2.28
C PHE A 121 -5.17 1.42 -3.25
N SER A 122 -5.74 1.87 -4.37
CA SER A 122 -5.04 2.77 -5.30
C SER A 122 -4.64 4.09 -4.63
N SER A 123 -5.56 4.71 -3.88
CA SER A 123 -5.29 5.95 -3.13
C SER A 123 -4.21 5.74 -2.08
N PHE A 124 -4.27 4.67 -1.31
CA PHE A 124 -3.28 4.34 -0.28
C PHE A 124 -1.89 4.21 -0.87
N ILE A 125 -1.75 3.46 -1.97
CA ILE A 125 -0.45 3.27 -2.63
C ILE A 125 0.05 4.58 -3.23
N THR A 126 -0.81 5.34 -3.89
CA THR A 126 -0.45 6.64 -4.48
C THR A 126 0.05 7.59 -3.40
N TYR A 127 -0.64 7.68 -2.27
CA TYR A 127 -0.23 8.50 -1.13
C TYR A 127 1.05 7.98 -0.48
N ALA A 128 1.23 6.65 -0.41
CA ALA A 128 2.44 6.05 0.15
C ALA A 128 3.66 6.37 -0.71
N VAL A 129 3.57 6.17 -2.02
CA VAL A 129 4.63 6.48 -3.00
C VAL A 129 4.98 7.97 -2.98
N ASN A 130 3.98 8.84 -2.81
CA ASN A 130 4.20 10.29 -2.72
C ASN A 130 4.68 10.76 -1.33
N GLY A 131 4.82 9.86 -0.34
CA GLY A 131 5.22 10.21 1.03
C GLY A 131 4.16 10.97 1.82
N ASN A 132 2.90 10.95 1.37
CA ASN A 132 1.78 11.70 1.93
C ASN A 132 0.82 10.84 2.76
N LEU A 133 0.96 9.51 2.74
CA LEU A 133 0.09 8.63 3.52
C LEU A 133 0.34 8.86 5.02
N LEU A 134 -0.70 9.32 5.71
CA LEU A 134 -0.70 9.52 7.15
C LEU A 134 -0.82 8.17 7.85
N THR A 135 0.12 7.92 8.76
CA THR A 135 0.23 6.71 9.59
C THR A 135 0.51 7.11 11.04
N ASP A 136 0.29 6.21 11.99
CA ASP A 136 0.58 6.42 13.41
C ASP A 136 2.09 6.36 13.71
N THR A 137 2.89 5.89 12.76
CA THR A 137 4.35 5.88 12.88
C THR A 137 4.94 7.28 12.71
N SER A 138 5.77 7.70 13.67
CA SER A 138 6.57 8.92 13.54
C SER A 138 7.53 8.83 12.34
N LYS A 139 7.63 9.91 11.54
CA LYS A 139 8.55 10.02 10.40
C LYS A 139 10.02 9.71 10.77
N LEU A 140 10.41 9.99 12.03
CA LEU A 140 11.75 9.67 12.54
C LEU A 140 11.96 8.16 12.71
N LYS A 141 10.92 7.44 13.14
CA LYS A 141 10.95 5.97 13.29
C LYS A 141 10.99 5.27 11.92
N MET A 142 10.33 5.83 10.90
CA MET A 142 10.37 5.32 9.52
C MET A 142 11.76 5.44 8.86
N ARG A 143 12.48 6.56 9.09
CA ARG A 143 13.80 6.81 8.49
C ARG A 143 14.95 6.06 9.21
N GLY A 144 14.65 5.44 10.34
CA GLY A 144 15.63 4.78 11.21
C GLY A 144 16.32 5.77 12.16
N THR A 145 16.54 5.34 13.40
CA THR A 145 17.25 6.14 14.44
C THR A 145 18.77 5.95 14.40
N ASN A 146 19.32 5.33 13.36
CA ASN A 146 20.77 5.18 13.23
C ASN A 146 21.40 6.53 12.81
N ILE A 147 22.65 6.76 13.21
CA ILE A 147 23.36 8.03 12.96
C ILE A 147 23.40 8.34 11.45
N SER A 148 23.52 7.32 10.59
CA SER A 148 23.47 7.47 9.13
C SER A 148 22.12 7.98 8.60
N GLY A 149 21.00 7.58 9.21
CA GLY A 149 19.65 7.97 8.83
C GLY A 149 19.30 9.38 9.29
N LEU A 150 19.85 9.79 10.44
CA LEU A 150 19.81 11.20 10.88
C LEU A 150 20.66 12.09 9.96
N TYR A 151 21.84 11.63 9.56
CA TYR A 151 22.72 12.34 8.63
C TYR A 151 22.08 12.51 7.25
N SER A 152 21.54 11.44 6.65
CA SER A 152 20.85 11.53 5.35
C SER A 152 19.61 12.42 5.42
N THR A 153 18.85 12.36 6.53
CA THR A 153 17.70 13.24 6.76
C THR A 153 18.11 14.71 6.84
N PHE A 154 19.23 15.01 7.49
CA PHE A 154 19.78 16.35 7.55
C PHE A 154 20.23 16.82 6.17
N GLU A 155 21.02 16.02 5.45
CA GLU A 155 21.53 16.32 4.11
C GLU A 155 20.43 16.54 3.07
N GLU A 156 19.33 15.78 3.15
CA GLU A 156 18.20 15.94 2.23
C GLU A 156 17.33 17.17 2.54
N SER A 157 17.36 17.67 3.78
CA SER A 157 16.56 18.81 4.22
C SER A 157 17.04 20.12 3.59
N ARG A 158 16.12 21.07 3.30
CA ARG A 158 16.48 22.40 2.78
C ARG A 158 17.47 23.13 3.69
N PHE A 159 17.27 23.00 5.02
CA PHE A 159 18.15 23.59 6.02
C PHE A 159 19.54 22.94 6.03
N GLY A 160 19.62 21.61 6.01
CA GLY A 160 20.92 20.93 5.98
C GLY A 160 21.69 21.20 4.69
N LYS A 161 21.01 21.28 3.54
CA LYS A 161 21.64 21.73 2.28
C LYS A 161 22.22 23.14 2.39
N MET A 162 21.51 24.08 3.04
CA MET A 162 22.04 25.41 3.31
C MET A 162 23.27 25.37 4.22
N VAL A 163 23.22 24.61 5.32
CA VAL A 163 24.31 24.52 6.30
C VAL A 163 25.55 23.87 5.69
N ILE A 164 25.39 22.76 4.97
CA ILE A 164 26.50 22.08 4.26
C ILE A 164 27.07 23.02 3.19
N GLY A 165 26.23 23.72 2.43
CA GLY A 165 26.66 24.70 1.44
C GLY A 165 27.50 25.84 2.03
N LEU A 166 27.11 26.37 3.21
CA LEU A 166 27.87 27.38 3.93
C LEU A 166 29.22 26.86 4.41
N ILE A 167 29.26 25.64 4.96
CA ILE A 167 30.51 25.01 5.40
C ILE A 167 31.48 24.84 4.22
N LEU A 168 30.99 24.33 3.07
CA LEU A 168 31.82 24.16 1.87
C LEU A 168 32.32 25.49 1.31
N MET A 169 31.51 26.56 1.37
CA MET A 169 31.94 27.90 0.99
C MET A 169 33.07 28.42 1.88
N ILE A 170 32.96 28.26 3.21
CA ILE A 170 33.99 28.69 4.15
C ILE A 170 35.29 27.91 3.92
N ILE A 171 35.20 26.59 3.79
CA ILE A 171 36.36 25.73 3.53
C ILE A 171 37.03 26.13 2.20
N GLY A 172 36.26 26.31 1.13
CA GLY A 172 36.78 26.77 -0.15
C GLY A 172 37.47 28.13 -0.07
N GLY A 173 36.90 29.08 0.68
CA GLY A 173 37.51 30.39 0.92
C GLY A 173 38.83 30.32 1.69
N VAL A 174 38.92 29.49 2.73
CA VAL A 174 40.16 29.29 3.51
C VAL A 174 41.24 28.63 2.65
N ILE A 175 40.91 27.57 1.91
CA ILE A 175 41.85 26.89 1.01
C ILE A 175 42.34 27.86 -0.07
N GLY A 176 41.43 28.64 -0.68
CA GLY A 176 41.77 29.64 -1.68
C GLY A 176 42.73 30.72 -1.15
N ALA A 177 42.50 31.21 0.07
CA ALA A 177 43.37 32.19 0.72
C ALA A 177 44.78 31.61 1.02
N ILE A 178 44.87 30.35 1.43
CA ILE A 178 46.15 29.67 1.67
C ILE A 178 46.93 29.51 0.37
N ILE A 179 46.28 29.05 -0.71
CA ILE A 179 46.92 28.90 -2.02
C ILE A 179 47.38 30.24 -2.58
N SER A 180 46.57 31.29 -2.43
CA SER A 180 46.93 32.65 -2.87
C SER A 180 48.14 33.25 -2.13
N ASN A 181 48.46 32.76 -0.93
CA ASN A 181 49.65 33.19 -0.18
C ASN A 181 50.88 32.31 -0.45
N LEU A 182 50.71 31.20 -1.17
CA LEU A 182 51.77 30.25 -1.56
C LEU A 182 52.27 30.48 -3.00
N ILE A 183 51.50 31.17 -3.83
CA ILE A 183 51.81 31.60 -5.20
C ILE A 183 52.23 33.07 -5.17
#